data_AF-A0A2T4II75-F1
#
_entry.id   AF-A0A2T4II75-F1
#
_cell.length_a   1.000
_cell.length_b   1.000
_cell.length_c   1.000
_cell.angle_alpha   90.00
_cell.angle_beta   90.00
_cell.angle_gamma   90.00
#
_symmetry.space_group_name_H-M   'P 1'
#
loop_
_entity.id
_entity.type
_entity.pdbx_description
1 polymer ?
#
loop_
_entity_poly.entity_id
_entity_poly.type
_entity_poly.pdbx_seq_one_letter_code
_entity_poly.pdbx_strand_id
1 'polypeptide(L)'
;MLSPSGLTHTRSAQTAAQLGAIARTHREARGLGLRQAAPLGGVGVRFLSEFERGKETAELGKVLAALNGLGLDLAVMPREDRPQAPASGLSQRLGMAFPYDWSNSRMDEATFIRLVLGARRFDDVLKLVGHFGIDRVSREVPQLDDQQTIARAAEMLARIYQGMLLAQSEPRDELAA
;
A
#
# COMPACT_ATOMS: atom_id res chain seq x y z
N MET A 1 26.55 -8.16 35.62
CA MET A 1 26.43 -7.67 34.23
C MET A 1 24.97 -7.74 33.85
N LEU A 2 24.36 -6.58 33.57
CA LEU A 2 22.92 -6.40 33.41
C LEU A 2 22.42 -7.04 32.12
N SER A 3 21.31 -7.78 32.22
CA SER A 3 20.57 -8.39 31.11
C SER A 3 20.10 -7.33 30.09
N PRO A 4 19.98 -7.69 28.80
CA PRO A 4 19.46 -6.77 27.79
C PRO A 4 18.01 -6.44 28.11
N SER A 5 17.74 -5.14 28.28
CA SER A 5 16.45 -4.54 28.53
C SER A 5 15.37 -5.15 27.64
N GLY A 6 14.31 -5.65 28.27
CA GLY A 6 13.10 -6.07 27.59
C GLY A 6 12.62 -4.97 26.68
N LEU A 7 12.46 -5.30 25.40
CA LEU A 7 11.79 -4.48 24.40
C LEU A 7 10.48 -3.98 24.99
N THR A 8 10.39 -2.67 25.24
CA THR A 8 9.15 -1.98 25.60
C THR A 8 8.11 -2.35 24.56
N HIS A 9 7.14 -3.18 24.91
CA HIS A 9 6.10 -3.59 23.96
C HIS A 9 5.31 -2.35 23.55
N THR A 10 5.49 -1.89 22.30
CA THR A 10 4.69 -0.82 21.71
C THR A 10 3.23 -1.25 21.74
N ARG A 11 2.40 -0.62 22.58
CA ARG A 11 0.97 -0.92 22.68
C ARG A 11 0.22 -0.09 21.62
N SER A 12 -0.30 -0.74 20.58
CA SER A 12 -1.18 -0.09 19.61
C SER A 12 -2.64 -0.03 20.09
N ALA A 13 -3.33 1.10 19.90
CA ALA A 13 -4.76 1.22 20.15
C ALA A 13 -5.54 1.38 18.83
N GLN A 14 -6.62 0.62 18.68
CA GLN A 14 -7.55 0.69 17.54
C GLN A 14 -8.93 1.18 17.96
N THR A 15 -9.20 1.29 19.26
CA THR A 15 -10.47 1.77 19.83
C THR A 15 -10.22 2.76 20.97
N ALA A 16 -11.22 3.60 21.27
CA ALA A 16 -11.17 4.53 22.40
C ALA A 16 -10.93 3.79 23.74
N ALA A 17 -11.55 2.62 23.93
CA ALA A 17 -11.35 1.77 25.10
C ALA A 17 -9.90 1.29 25.26
N GLN A 18 -9.25 0.87 24.16
CA GLN A 18 -7.86 0.46 24.20
C GLN A 18 -6.93 1.63 24.55
N LEU A 19 -7.17 2.80 23.94
CA LEU A 19 -6.37 3.99 24.22
C LEU A 19 -6.54 4.45 25.68
N GLY A 20 -7.78 4.51 26.17
CA GLY A 20 -8.08 4.84 27.56
C GLY A 20 -7.44 3.87 28.56
N ALA A 21 -7.46 2.57 28.26
CA ALA A 21 -6.82 1.55 29.10
C ALA A 21 -5.30 1.69 29.17
N ILE A 22 -4.64 2.06 28.05
CA ILE A 22 -3.20 2.34 28.03
C ILE A 22 -2.89 3.52 28.95
N ALA A 23 -3.62 4.62 28.81
CA ALA A 23 -3.45 5.81 29.66
C ALA A 23 -3.65 5.49 31.14
N ARG A 24 -4.74 4.76 31.46
CA ARG A 24 -5.05 4.33 32.83
C ARG A 24 -3.95 3.47 33.43
N THR A 25 -3.48 2.46 32.68
CA THR A 25 -2.42 1.56 33.15
C THR A 25 -1.15 2.34 33.46
N HIS A 26 -0.77 3.29 32.60
CA HIS A 26 0.41 4.13 32.83
C HIS A 26 0.23 5.03 34.06
N ARG A 27 -0.93 5.66 34.21
CA ARG A 27 -1.26 6.48 35.39
C ARG A 27 -1.14 5.66 36.69
N GLU A 28 -1.74 4.46 36.72
CA GLU A 28 -1.74 3.58 37.89
C GLU A 28 -0.32 3.05 38.21
N ALA A 29 0.47 2.72 37.20
CA ALA A 29 1.88 2.33 37.37
C ALA A 29 2.73 3.44 37.99
N ARG A 30 2.35 4.72 37.79
CA ARG A 30 2.98 5.88 38.44
C ARG A 30 2.41 6.20 39.84
N GLY A 31 1.47 5.39 40.34
CA GLY A 31 0.84 5.61 41.65
C GLY A 31 -0.08 6.83 41.73
N LEU A 32 -0.48 7.40 40.58
CA LEU A 32 -1.26 8.64 40.54
C LEU A 32 -2.76 8.35 40.59
N GLY A 33 -3.47 8.96 41.55
CA GLY A 33 -4.93 9.00 41.53
C GLY A 33 -5.47 9.96 40.47
N LEU A 34 -6.74 9.80 40.05
CA LEU A 34 -7.37 10.67 39.05
C LEU A 34 -7.30 12.17 39.42
N ARG A 35 -7.49 12.49 40.71
CA ARG A 35 -7.43 13.89 41.20
C ARG A 35 -6.03 14.51 41.11
N GLN A 36 -4.99 13.68 41.22
CA GLN A 36 -3.59 14.11 41.11
C GLN A 36 -3.16 14.21 39.65
N ALA A 37 -3.64 13.29 38.80
CA ALA A 37 -3.26 13.22 37.40
C ALA A 37 -3.97 14.26 36.51
N ALA A 38 -5.26 14.54 36.76
CA ALA A 38 -6.04 15.41 35.87
C ALA A 38 -5.44 16.82 35.70
N PRO A 39 -4.94 17.50 36.75
CA PRO A 39 -4.26 18.80 36.62
C PRO A 39 -2.99 18.76 35.76
N LEU A 40 -2.25 17.64 35.74
CA LEU A 40 -1.02 17.52 34.95
C LEU A 40 -1.28 17.66 33.45
N GLY A 41 -2.47 17.25 33.01
CA GLY A 41 -2.94 17.41 31.63
C GLY A 41 -3.87 18.61 31.42
N GLY A 42 -4.07 19.47 32.43
CA GLY A 42 -5.01 20.59 32.35
C GLY A 42 -6.47 20.17 32.12
N VAL A 43 -6.85 18.95 32.50
CA VAL A 43 -8.21 18.41 32.30
C VAL A 43 -8.95 18.22 33.61
N GLY A 44 -10.28 18.10 33.55
CA GLY A 44 -11.09 17.76 34.71
C GLY A 44 -10.98 16.28 35.10
N VAL A 45 -11.28 15.96 36.36
CA VAL A 45 -11.30 14.57 36.86
C VAL A 45 -12.34 13.71 36.15
N ARG A 46 -13.55 14.26 35.93
CA ARG A 46 -14.61 13.62 35.13
C ARG A 46 -14.14 13.36 33.70
N PHE A 47 -13.51 14.39 33.11
CA PHE A 47 -12.56 14.32 32.00
C PHE A 47 -11.86 12.97 31.86
N LEU A 48 -10.83 12.86 32.68
CA LEU A 48 -9.87 11.79 32.68
C LEU A 48 -10.54 10.43 32.93
N SER A 49 -11.54 10.36 33.81
CA SER A 49 -12.29 9.12 34.08
C SER A 49 -13.07 8.61 32.87
N GLU A 50 -13.76 9.48 32.14
CA GLU A 50 -14.50 9.09 30.92
C GLU A 50 -13.55 8.64 29.82
N PHE A 51 -12.45 9.38 29.62
CA PHE A 51 -11.42 9.03 28.66
C PHE A 51 -10.79 7.66 28.97
N GLU A 52 -10.36 7.43 30.22
CA GLU A 52 -9.75 6.16 30.65
C GLU A 52 -10.71 4.96 30.56
N ARG A 53 -12.03 5.20 30.60
CA ARG A 53 -13.07 4.20 30.34
C ARG A 53 -13.38 3.99 28.86
N GLY A 54 -12.78 4.77 27.98
CA GLY A 54 -12.95 4.62 26.53
C GLY A 54 -14.15 5.34 25.96
N LYS A 55 -14.58 6.46 26.53
CA LYS A 55 -15.67 7.27 25.95
C LYS A 55 -15.35 7.62 24.49
N GLU A 56 -16.17 7.12 23.57
CA GLU A 56 -15.98 7.31 22.12
C GLU A 56 -16.00 8.79 21.71
N THR A 57 -16.78 9.60 22.42
CA THR A 57 -16.92 11.05 22.19
C THR A 57 -15.98 11.89 23.06
N ALA A 58 -14.89 11.31 23.59
CA ALA A 58 -13.88 12.09 24.29
C ALA A 58 -13.21 13.06 23.30
N GLU A 59 -13.22 14.35 23.65
CA GLU A 59 -12.64 15.40 22.83
C GLU A 59 -11.13 15.17 22.63
N LEU A 60 -10.69 15.01 21.38
CA LEU A 60 -9.32 14.63 21.02
C LEU A 60 -8.26 15.58 21.60
N GLY A 61 -8.51 16.89 21.60
CA GLY A 61 -7.57 17.87 22.16
C GLY A 61 -7.30 17.63 23.65
N LYS A 62 -8.34 17.33 24.43
CA LYS A 62 -8.19 16.99 25.85
C LYS A 62 -7.58 15.61 26.06
N VAL A 63 -7.80 14.67 25.14
CA VAL A 63 -7.12 13.35 25.17
C VAL A 63 -5.62 13.55 25.03
N LEU A 64 -5.17 14.32 24.04
CA LEU A 64 -3.76 14.63 23.83
C LEU A 64 -3.14 15.35 25.04
N ALA A 65 -3.87 16.33 25.61
CA ALA A 65 -3.42 17.04 26.80
C ALA A 65 -3.27 16.11 28.02
N ALA A 66 -4.22 15.19 28.22
CA ALA A 66 -4.14 14.19 29.28
C ALA A 66 -2.98 13.20 29.10
N LEU A 67 -2.75 12.72 27.87
CA LEU A 67 -1.61 11.83 27.55
C LEU A 67 -0.28 12.53 27.82
N ASN A 68 -0.11 13.76 27.31
CA ASN A 68 1.11 14.54 27.55
C ASN A 68 1.35 14.81 29.04
N GLY A 69 0.30 15.22 29.78
CA GLY A 69 0.38 15.41 31.24
C GLY A 69 0.75 14.12 32.00
N LEU A 70 0.37 12.96 31.49
CA LEU A 70 0.76 11.64 32.00
C LEU A 70 2.14 11.19 31.52
N GLY A 71 2.86 11.97 30.71
CA GLY A 71 4.16 11.61 30.15
C GLY A 71 4.07 10.52 29.07
N LEU A 72 2.96 10.46 28.33
CA LEU A 72 2.76 9.56 27.20
C LEU A 72 2.76 10.33 25.89
N ASP A 73 3.51 9.84 24.93
CA ASP A 73 3.46 10.31 23.55
C ASP A 73 2.44 9.50 22.74
N LEU A 74 1.68 10.19 21.89
CA LEU A 74 0.81 9.55 20.89
C LEU A 74 1.49 9.62 19.52
N ALA A 75 1.89 8.47 18.99
CA ALA A 75 2.38 8.34 17.62
C ALA A 75 1.34 7.67 16.72
N VAL A 76 1.18 8.20 15.51
CA VAL A 76 0.41 7.55 14.44
C VAL A 76 1.40 6.89 13.50
N MET A 77 1.35 5.56 13.45
CA MET A 77 2.20 4.75 12.60
C MET A 77 1.35 4.06 11.53
N PRO A 78 1.89 3.81 10.33
CA PRO A 78 1.31 2.83 9.42
C PRO A 78 1.10 1.52 10.19
N ARG A 79 -0.03 0.85 9.97
CA ARG A 79 -0.18 -0.52 10.45
C ARG A 79 0.88 -1.34 9.74
N GLU A 80 1.72 -2.06 10.47
CA GLU A 80 2.53 -3.13 9.86
C GLU A 80 1.60 -3.93 8.98
N ASP A 81 1.93 -4.04 7.69
CA ASP A 81 1.05 -4.56 6.66
C ASP A 81 0.40 -5.83 7.18
N ARG A 82 -0.86 -5.73 7.62
CA ARG A 82 -1.78 -6.83 7.37
C ARG A 82 -1.78 -6.84 5.85
N PRO A 83 -1.19 -7.86 5.18
CA PRO A 83 -1.14 -7.84 3.74
C PRO A 83 -2.56 -7.57 3.28
N GLN A 84 -2.79 -6.39 2.70
CA GLN A 84 -3.98 -6.18 1.91
C GLN A 84 -3.87 -7.34 0.91
N ALA A 85 -4.78 -8.33 0.98
CA ALA A 85 -4.76 -9.47 0.06
C ALA A 85 -4.44 -8.91 -1.33
N PRO A 86 -3.38 -9.38 -2.01
CA PRO A 86 -2.62 -8.54 -2.92
C PRO A 86 -3.57 -7.94 -3.95
N ALA A 87 -3.85 -6.65 -3.81
CA ALA A 87 -4.43 -5.86 -4.87
C ALA A 87 -3.33 -5.53 -5.90
N SER A 88 -2.45 -6.49 -6.20
CA SER A 88 -1.49 -6.35 -7.28
C SER A 88 -2.28 -6.53 -8.57
N GLY A 89 -2.85 -5.43 -9.05
CA GLY A 89 -3.36 -5.36 -10.41
C GLY A 89 -2.30 -5.83 -11.41
N LEU A 90 -2.72 -6.13 -12.64
CA LEU A 90 -1.82 -6.57 -13.70
C LEU A 90 -0.64 -5.61 -13.88
N SER A 91 -0.78 -4.30 -13.64
CA SER A 91 0.36 -3.37 -13.71
C SER A 91 1.48 -3.75 -12.74
N GLN A 92 1.13 -4.05 -11.50
CA GLN A 92 2.13 -4.42 -10.49
C GLN A 92 2.68 -5.84 -10.73
N ARG A 93 1.80 -6.79 -11.08
CA ARG A 93 2.20 -8.19 -11.34
C ARG A 93 3.16 -8.32 -12.52
N LEU A 94 3.00 -7.48 -13.54
CA LEU A 94 3.83 -7.50 -14.74
C LEU A 94 5.02 -6.51 -14.67
N GLY A 95 5.17 -5.79 -13.55
CA GLY A 95 6.23 -4.79 -13.38
C GLY A 95 6.14 -3.65 -14.41
N MET A 96 4.92 -3.22 -14.75
CA MET A 96 4.69 -2.13 -15.70
C MET A 96 5.25 -0.82 -15.16
N ALA A 97 5.81 -0.01 -16.05
CA ALA A 97 6.34 1.30 -15.70
C ALA A 97 5.22 2.35 -15.50
N PHE A 98 3.95 2.02 -15.79
CA PHE A 98 2.78 2.88 -15.53
C PHE A 98 1.63 2.02 -14.96
N PRO A 99 0.88 2.55 -13.98
CA PRO A 99 -0.21 1.82 -13.33
C PRO A 99 -1.54 1.98 -14.11
N TYR A 100 -1.72 1.18 -15.17
CA TYR A 100 -2.89 1.21 -16.05
C TYR A 100 -4.22 0.85 -15.36
N ASP A 101 -4.15 0.16 -14.23
CA ASP A 101 -5.28 -0.28 -13.40
C ASP A 101 -5.38 0.49 -12.08
N TRP A 102 -4.78 1.70 -11.98
CA TRP A 102 -4.94 2.57 -10.82
C TRP A 102 -6.44 2.83 -10.54
N SER A 103 -6.85 2.59 -9.30
CA SER A 103 -8.23 2.70 -8.78
C SER A 103 -9.20 1.62 -9.28
N ASN A 104 -8.80 0.72 -10.18
CA ASN A 104 -9.61 -0.41 -10.61
C ASN A 104 -8.74 -1.66 -10.87
N SER A 105 -8.26 -2.29 -9.80
CA SER A 105 -7.44 -3.51 -9.88
C SER A 105 -8.19 -4.76 -10.36
N ARG A 106 -9.52 -4.66 -10.55
CA ARG A 106 -10.38 -5.72 -11.11
C ARG A 106 -10.68 -5.51 -12.60
N MET A 107 -9.95 -4.61 -13.25
CA MET A 107 -10.05 -4.37 -14.69
C MET A 107 -9.89 -5.67 -15.47
N ASP A 108 -10.76 -5.87 -16.46
CA ASP A 108 -10.68 -7.01 -17.38
C ASP A 108 -9.39 -6.96 -18.21
N GLU A 109 -8.85 -8.14 -18.54
CA GLU A 109 -7.60 -8.27 -19.30
C GLU A 109 -7.66 -7.58 -20.67
N ALA A 110 -8.78 -7.64 -21.37
CA ALA A 110 -8.93 -7.03 -22.68
C ALA A 110 -8.83 -5.50 -22.60
N THR A 111 -9.53 -4.90 -21.63
CA THR A 111 -9.43 -3.47 -21.31
C THR A 111 -8.00 -3.08 -20.92
N PHE A 112 -7.35 -3.89 -20.09
CA PHE A 112 -5.97 -3.66 -19.69
C PHE A 112 -5.02 -3.68 -20.90
N ILE A 113 -5.14 -4.67 -21.78
CA ILE A 113 -4.34 -4.79 -23.01
C ILE A 113 -4.53 -3.53 -23.88
N ARG A 114 -5.78 -3.09 -24.09
CA ARG A 114 -6.07 -1.90 -24.90
C ARG A 114 -5.47 -0.62 -24.33
N LEU A 115 -5.53 -0.42 -23.01
CA LEU A 115 -4.89 0.72 -22.35
C LEU A 115 -3.37 0.75 -22.54
N VAL A 116 -2.71 -0.40 -22.37
CA VAL A 116 -1.26 -0.52 -22.53
C VAL A 116 -0.85 -0.25 -24.00
N LEU A 117 -1.58 -0.81 -24.96
CA LEU A 117 -1.36 -0.56 -26.39
C LEU A 117 -1.57 0.93 -26.75
N GLY A 118 -2.63 1.55 -26.23
CA GLY A 118 -2.94 2.96 -26.46
C GLY A 118 -1.90 3.92 -25.87
N ALA A 119 -1.28 3.55 -24.75
CA ALA A 119 -0.21 4.35 -24.13
C ALA A 119 1.12 4.30 -24.91
N ARG A 120 1.29 3.33 -25.81
CA ARG A 120 2.44 3.21 -26.74
C ARG A 120 3.80 3.18 -26.02
N ARG A 121 3.87 2.64 -24.80
CA ARG A 121 5.12 2.50 -24.04
C ARG A 121 5.74 1.16 -24.38
N PHE A 122 6.83 1.18 -25.15
CA PHE A 122 7.46 -0.03 -25.70
C PHE A 122 7.80 -1.09 -24.62
N ASP A 123 8.40 -0.67 -23.51
CA ASP A 123 8.75 -1.56 -22.39
C ASP A 123 7.52 -2.27 -21.78
N ASP A 124 6.41 -1.53 -21.61
CA ASP A 124 5.16 -2.10 -21.11
C ASP A 124 4.52 -3.05 -22.13
N VAL A 125 4.59 -2.72 -23.42
CA VAL A 125 4.09 -3.61 -24.49
C VAL A 125 4.93 -4.88 -24.58
N LEU A 126 6.25 -4.83 -24.37
CA LEU A 126 7.09 -6.03 -24.28
C LEU A 126 6.67 -6.93 -23.11
N LYS A 127 6.46 -6.36 -21.92
CA LYS A 127 5.98 -7.09 -20.74
C LYS A 127 4.60 -7.70 -20.97
N LEU A 128 3.72 -6.96 -21.64
CA LEU A 128 2.39 -7.42 -22.02
C LEU A 128 2.45 -8.61 -22.97
N VAL A 129 3.27 -8.54 -24.03
CA VAL A 129 3.47 -9.62 -25.00
C VAL A 129 4.13 -10.83 -24.35
N GLY A 130 5.11 -10.61 -23.47
CA GLY A 130 5.76 -11.69 -22.71
C GLY A 130 4.80 -12.45 -21.78
N HIS A 131 3.75 -11.79 -21.28
CA HIS A 131 2.77 -12.42 -20.40
C HIS A 131 1.60 -13.08 -21.13
N PHE A 132 0.95 -12.37 -22.05
CA PHE A 132 -0.26 -12.84 -22.72
C PHE A 132 0.00 -13.55 -24.05
N GLY A 133 1.21 -13.42 -24.61
CA GLY A 133 1.55 -13.88 -25.94
C GLY A 133 1.11 -12.90 -27.04
N ILE A 134 1.89 -12.85 -28.12
CA ILE A 134 1.69 -11.87 -29.18
C ILE A 134 0.35 -12.03 -29.91
N ASP A 135 -0.15 -13.26 -30.05
CA ASP A 135 -1.42 -13.54 -30.72
C ASP A 135 -2.61 -12.98 -29.94
N ARG A 136 -2.62 -13.13 -28.61
CA ARG A 136 -3.70 -12.59 -27.75
C ARG A 136 -3.69 -11.07 -27.77
N VAL A 137 -2.51 -10.45 -27.64
CA VAL A 137 -2.36 -8.99 -27.68
C VAL A 137 -2.80 -8.42 -29.03
N SER A 138 -2.46 -9.09 -30.13
CA SER A 138 -2.81 -8.65 -31.49
C SER A 138 -4.32 -8.65 -31.76
N ARG A 139 -5.10 -9.52 -31.10
CA ARG A 139 -6.57 -9.57 -31.25
C ARG A 139 -7.28 -8.34 -30.69
N GLU A 140 -6.65 -7.61 -29.76
CA GLU A 140 -7.23 -6.40 -29.16
C GLU A 140 -6.93 -5.14 -29.98
N VAL A 141 -5.98 -5.18 -30.92
CA VAL A 141 -5.58 -4.02 -31.74
C VAL A 141 -6.75 -3.41 -32.51
N PRO A 142 -7.64 -4.17 -33.18
CA PRO A 142 -8.78 -3.59 -33.90
C PRO A 142 -9.82 -2.90 -33.01
N GLN A 143 -9.77 -3.11 -31.68
CA GLN A 143 -10.72 -2.57 -30.70
C GLN A 143 -10.24 -1.25 -30.07
N LEU A 144 -9.14 -0.66 -30.57
CA LEU A 144 -8.62 0.61 -30.09
C LEU A 144 -9.41 1.80 -30.67
N ASP A 145 -9.41 2.93 -29.94
CA ASP A 145 -10.36 4.02 -30.15
C ASP A 145 -10.21 4.77 -31.49
N ASP A 146 -9.01 4.79 -32.08
CA ASP A 146 -8.73 5.54 -33.31
C ASP A 146 -7.73 4.86 -34.26
N GLN A 147 -7.86 5.15 -35.56
CA GLN A 147 -7.09 4.53 -36.64
C GLN A 147 -5.58 4.79 -36.54
N GLN A 148 -5.17 5.94 -35.99
CA GLN A 148 -3.75 6.26 -35.81
C GLN A 148 -3.15 5.40 -34.70
N THR A 149 -3.85 5.24 -33.58
CA THR A 149 -3.45 4.37 -32.48
C THR A 149 -3.39 2.90 -32.92
N ILE A 150 -4.37 2.43 -33.71
CA ILE A 150 -4.38 1.09 -34.33
C ILE A 150 -3.12 0.89 -35.17
N ALA A 151 -2.84 1.80 -36.11
CA ALA A 151 -1.69 1.67 -37.00
C ALA A 151 -0.36 1.63 -36.23
N ARG A 152 -0.21 2.48 -35.21
CA ARG A 152 1.01 2.54 -34.39
C ARG A 152 1.19 1.31 -33.51
N ALA A 153 0.12 0.79 -32.91
CA ALA A 153 0.16 -0.44 -32.14
C ALA A 153 0.54 -1.64 -33.03
N ALA A 154 -0.05 -1.74 -34.23
CA ALA A 154 0.28 -2.78 -35.21
C ALA A 154 1.75 -2.73 -35.66
N GLU A 155 2.26 -1.53 -35.99
CA GLU A 155 3.68 -1.32 -36.32
C GLU A 155 4.60 -1.78 -35.19
N MET A 156 4.25 -1.45 -33.93
CA MET A 156 5.04 -1.84 -32.76
C MET A 156 5.07 -3.36 -32.57
N LEU A 157 3.92 -4.03 -32.66
CA LEU A 157 3.84 -5.48 -32.53
C LEU A 157 4.55 -6.20 -33.67
N ALA A 158 4.49 -5.68 -34.89
CA ALA A 158 5.23 -6.23 -36.03
C ALA A 158 6.75 -6.21 -35.77
N ARG A 159 7.28 -5.11 -35.21
CA ARG A 159 8.71 -5.03 -34.84
C ARG A 159 9.08 -6.04 -33.75
N ILE A 160 8.22 -6.19 -32.74
CA ILE A 160 8.43 -7.18 -31.67
C ILE A 160 8.44 -8.59 -32.25
N TYR A 161 7.48 -8.93 -33.11
CA TYR A 161 7.39 -10.23 -33.77
C TYR A 161 8.65 -10.54 -34.60
N GLN A 162 9.10 -9.58 -35.41
CA GLN A 162 10.33 -9.74 -36.19
C GLN A 162 11.55 -9.96 -35.29
N GLY A 163 11.68 -9.21 -34.19
CA GLY A 163 12.73 -9.42 -33.20
C GLY A 163 12.69 -10.82 -32.56
N MET A 164 11.49 -11.32 -32.25
CA MET A 164 11.30 -12.68 -31.72
C MET A 164 11.68 -13.77 -32.73
N LEU A 165 11.43 -13.56 -34.03
CA LEU A 165 11.84 -14.50 -35.09
C LEU A 165 13.37 -14.52 -35.25
N LEU A 166 14.00 -13.34 -35.26
CA LEU A 166 15.46 -13.23 -35.37
C LEU A 166 16.16 -13.94 -34.22
N ALA A 167 15.69 -13.76 -32.98
CA ALA A 167 16.25 -14.41 -31.79
C ALA A 167 16.10 -15.96 -31.80
N GLN A 168 15.17 -16.50 -32.57
CA GLN A 168 15.01 -17.95 -32.76
C GLN A 168 15.92 -18.51 -33.85
N SER A 169 16.38 -17.65 -34.77
CA SER A 169 17.23 -18.03 -35.90
C SER A 169 18.74 -17.95 -35.63
N GLU A 170 19.17 -17.40 -34.49
CA GLU A 170 20.58 -17.36 -34.10
C GLU A 170 21.06 -18.73 -33.58
N PRO A 171 22.14 -19.32 -34.15
CA PRO A 171 22.69 -20.59 -33.66
C PRO A 171 23.30 -20.41 -32.27
N ARG A 172 22.88 -21.25 -31.31
CA ARG A 172 23.32 -21.22 -29.89
C ARG A 172 24.80 -21.61 -29.66
N ASP A 173 25.58 -21.87 -30.71
CA ASP A 173 26.81 -22.67 -30.64
C ASP A 173 28.14 -21.89 -30.59
N GLU A 174 28.17 -20.55 -30.59
CA GLU A 174 29.45 -19.80 -30.59
C GLU A 174 29.99 -19.38 -29.21
N LEU A 175 29.43 -19.87 -28.10
CA LEU A 175 29.90 -19.53 -26.73
C LEU A 175 30.59 -20.67 -25.97
N ALA A 176 31.06 -21.70 -26.70
CA ALA A 176 31.90 -22.76 -26.14
C ALA A 176 33.20 -22.93 -26.95
N ALA A 177 34.10 -21.95 -26.87
CA ALA A 177 35.52 -22.10 -27.22
C ALA A 177 36.38 -21.21 -26.31
#